data_AF-A0A356TR97-F1
#
_entry.id   AF-A0A356TR97-F1
#
_cell.length_a   1.000
_cell.length_b   1.000
_cell.length_c   1.000
_cell.angle_alpha   90.00
_cell.angle_beta   90.00
_cell.angle_gamma   90.00
#
_symmetry.space_group_name_H-M   'P 1'
#
loop_
_entity.id
_entity.type
_entity.pdbx_description
1 polymer ?
#
loop_
_entity_poly.entity_id
_entity_poly.type
_entity_poly.pdbx_seq_one_letter_code
_entity_poly.pdbx_strand_id
1 'polypeptide(L)'
;MVGSGPDALRLRVRLLRDLAESKQGAVRARLLVGAAELAEQLGEVEDARAAYRAALEADPQDVVATRALRRDAVQRGAWEELATLFEAEAKLPLGAWERAHAWTGLAELRLGRLKDVAGAEAAARLALEAQPASVTAALLLAEARWRLGKTAEAVEAFAGARDVWDDPDARAALAVEEARVKERAGDEAGAREIFAWANEVDPEALDAWFGRARTGSRADADPR
;
A
#
# COMPACT_ATOMS: atom_id res chain seq x y z
N MET A 1 11.57 37.55 -25.08
CA MET A 1 10.74 36.39 -25.45
C MET A 1 11.46 35.15 -24.93
N VAL A 2 11.11 34.66 -23.74
CA VAL A 2 11.60 33.35 -23.30
C VAL A 2 10.77 32.34 -24.10
N GLY A 3 11.37 31.70 -25.09
CA GLY A 3 10.65 30.75 -25.95
C GLY A 3 10.07 29.61 -25.13
N SER A 4 8.92 29.07 -25.53
CA SER A 4 8.29 27.91 -24.88
C SER A 4 8.74 26.58 -25.51
N GLY A 5 9.83 26.59 -26.29
CA GLY A 5 10.32 25.43 -27.04
C GLY A 5 11.27 24.54 -26.23
N PRO A 6 11.55 23.31 -26.71
CA PRO A 6 12.45 22.37 -26.04
C PRO A 6 13.82 22.96 -25.68
N ASP A 7 14.40 23.79 -26.55
CA ASP A 7 15.70 24.42 -26.29
C ASP A 7 15.66 25.41 -25.12
N ALA A 8 14.55 26.13 -24.96
CA ALA A 8 14.37 27.03 -23.84
C ALA A 8 14.16 26.28 -22.52
N LEU A 9 13.50 25.13 -22.55
CA LEU A 9 13.40 24.24 -21.39
C LEU A 9 14.78 23.70 -21.00
N ARG A 10 15.61 23.26 -21.96
CA ARG A 10 16.99 22.84 -21.70
C ARG A 10 17.85 23.94 -21.09
N LEU A 11 17.72 25.18 -21.59
CA LEU A 11 18.39 26.33 -21.00
C LEU A 11 17.94 26.57 -19.56
N ARG A 12 16.64 26.39 -19.27
CA ARG A 12 16.10 26.53 -17.92
C ARG A 12 16.57 25.41 -16.99
N VAL A 13 16.63 24.16 -17.46
CA VAL A 13 17.24 23.03 -16.72
C VAL A 13 18.68 23.37 -16.33
N ARG A 14 19.49 23.82 -17.28
CA ARG A 14 20.88 24.21 -17.02
C ARG A 14 20.98 25.33 -16.00
N LEU A 15 20.19 26.40 -16.15
CA LEU A 15 20.16 27.50 -15.19
C LEU A 15 19.80 27.03 -13.78
N LEU A 16 18.81 26.14 -13.64
CA LEU A 16 18.42 25.61 -12.33
C LEU A 16 19.52 24.76 -11.70
N ARG A 17 20.20 23.93 -12.49
CA ARG A 17 21.37 23.14 -12.04
C ARG A 17 22.52 24.04 -11.60
N ASP A 18 22.89 25.03 -12.41
CA ASP A 18 23.96 26.00 -12.10
C ASP A 18 23.64 26.80 -10.82
N LEU A 19 22.39 27.26 -10.66
CA LEU A 19 21.96 27.94 -9.44
C LEU A 19 22.07 27.03 -8.21
N ALA A 20 21.74 25.74 -8.37
CA ALA A 20 21.77 24.75 -7.29
C ALA A 20 23.19 24.50 -6.74
N GLU A 21 24.25 24.65 -7.56
CA GLU A 21 25.65 24.48 -7.12
C GLU A 21 26.03 25.42 -5.98
N SER A 22 25.46 26.62 -5.96
CA SER A 22 25.70 27.64 -4.93
C SER A 22 24.81 27.52 -3.69
N LYS A 23 23.84 26.58 -3.69
CA LYS A 23 22.84 26.43 -2.63
C LYS A 23 23.07 25.13 -1.85
N GLN A 24 22.41 25.00 -0.70
CA GLN A 24 22.47 23.80 0.14
C GLN A 24 21.08 23.50 0.72
N GLY A 25 20.93 22.28 1.25
CA GLY A 25 19.69 21.83 1.90
C GLY A 25 18.46 21.92 0.99
N ALA A 26 17.32 22.22 1.59
CA ALA A 26 16.02 22.34 0.93
C ALA A 26 16.01 23.29 -0.28
N VAL A 27 16.81 24.37 -0.27
CA VAL A 27 16.87 25.31 -1.40
C VAL A 27 17.54 24.66 -2.61
N ARG A 28 18.63 23.91 -2.39
CA ARG A 28 19.28 23.13 -3.45
C ARG A 28 18.35 22.04 -3.97
N ALA A 29 17.69 21.31 -3.07
CA ALA A 29 16.75 20.25 -3.45
C ALA A 29 15.62 20.77 -4.35
N ARG A 30 14.96 21.88 -3.98
CA ARG A 30 13.89 22.48 -4.79
C ARG A 30 14.34 22.90 -6.19
N LEU A 31 15.55 23.45 -6.32
CA LEU A 31 16.11 23.80 -7.64
C LEU A 31 16.34 22.56 -8.50
N LEU A 32 16.87 21.49 -7.89
CA LEU A 32 17.11 20.21 -8.56
C LEU A 32 15.82 19.49 -8.94
N VAL A 33 14.79 19.52 -8.07
CA VAL A 33 13.43 19.04 -8.38
C VAL A 33 12.86 19.79 -9.57
N GLY A 34 12.94 21.12 -9.59
CA GLY A 34 12.47 21.91 -10.73
C GLY A 34 13.24 21.59 -12.02
N ALA A 35 14.55 21.31 -11.94
CA ALA A 35 15.32 20.86 -13.10
C ALA A 35 14.88 19.47 -13.57
N ALA A 36 14.58 18.57 -12.63
CA ALA A 36 14.12 17.21 -12.91
C ALA A 36 12.74 17.19 -13.61
N GLU A 37 11.77 17.96 -13.11
CA GLU A 37 10.44 18.08 -13.71
C GLU A 37 10.51 18.58 -15.17
N LEU A 38 11.38 19.55 -15.45
CA LEU A 38 11.61 20.05 -16.81
C LEU A 38 12.29 19.01 -17.71
N ALA A 39 13.22 18.22 -17.16
CA ALA A 39 13.83 17.11 -17.88
C ALA A 39 12.80 16.00 -18.20
N GLU A 40 11.85 15.71 -17.29
CA GLU A 40 10.73 14.80 -17.57
C GLU A 40 9.85 15.32 -18.72
N GLN A 41 9.55 16.62 -18.75
CA GLN A 41 8.80 17.24 -19.85
C GLN A 41 9.52 17.13 -21.21
N LEU A 42 10.85 17.07 -21.20
CA LEU A 42 11.68 16.87 -22.38
C LEU A 42 11.82 15.40 -22.79
N GLY A 43 11.32 14.46 -21.99
CA GLY A 43 11.52 13.02 -22.17
C GLY A 43 12.92 12.54 -21.78
N GLU A 44 13.70 13.39 -21.09
CA GLU A 44 15.07 13.11 -20.64
C GLU A 44 15.02 12.38 -19.28
N VAL A 45 14.45 11.17 -19.26
CA VAL A 45 14.10 10.41 -18.04
C VAL A 45 15.29 10.13 -17.12
N GLU A 46 16.45 9.75 -17.68
CA GLU A 46 17.65 9.45 -16.89
C GLU A 46 18.21 10.71 -16.21
N ASP A 47 18.17 11.85 -16.92
CA ASP A 47 18.57 13.16 -16.43
C ASP A 47 17.66 13.65 -15.30
N ALA A 48 16.35 13.41 -15.44
CA ALA A 48 15.37 13.68 -14.39
C ALA A 48 15.64 12.83 -13.15
N ARG A 49 15.84 11.51 -13.31
CA ARG A 49 16.15 10.60 -12.20
C ARG A 49 17.42 11.02 -11.46
N ALA A 50 18.49 11.36 -12.18
CA ALA A 50 19.73 11.83 -11.59
C ALA A 50 19.51 13.12 -10.78
N ALA A 51 18.74 14.06 -11.31
CA ALA A 51 18.40 15.30 -10.62
C ALA A 51 17.54 15.07 -9.36
N TYR A 52 16.55 14.17 -9.40
CA TYR A 52 15.77 13.80 -8.22
C TYR A 52 16.62 13.11 -7.14
N ARG A 53 17.55 12.23 -7.52
CA ARG A 53 18.49 11.62 -6.55
C ARG A 53 19.38 12.67 -5.90
N ALA A 54 19.95 13.58 -6.69
CA ALA A 54 20.74 14.69 -6.16
C ALA A 54 19.90 15.63 -5.27
N ALA A 55 18.60 15.77 -5.55
CA ALA A 55 17.69 16.52 -4.68
C ALA A 55 17.53 15.83 -3.31
N LEU A 56 17.36 14.51 -3.27
CA LEU A 56 17.29 13.75 -2.00
C LEU A 56 18.63 13.70 -1.25
N GLU A 57 19.77 13.75 -1.94
CA GLU A 57 21.07 13.91 -1.29
C GLU A 57 21.20 15.29 -0.63
N ALA A 58 20.63 16.33 -1.25
CA ALA A 58 20.62 17.68 -0.70
C ALA A 58 19.61 17.86 0.44
N ASP A 59 18.44 17.26 0.32
CA ASP A 59 17.39 17.24 1.34
C ASP A 59 16.65 15.89 1.34
N PRO A 60 16.98 14.97 2.28
CA PRO A 60 16.31 13.68 2.39
C PRO A 60 14.82 13.78 2.73
N GLN A 61 14.31 14.96 3.10
CA GLN A 61 12.91 15.18 3.44
C GLN A 61 12.07 15.69 2.26
N ASP A 62 12.65 15.84 1.06
CA ASP A 62 11.93 16.29 -0.13
C ASP A 62 10.96 15.22 -0.64
N VAL A 63 9.70 15.32 -0.20
CA VAL A 63 8.61 14.40 -0.58
C VAL A 63 8.37 14.37 -2.10
N VAL A 64 8.59 15.49 -2.80
CA VAL A 64 8.36 15.57 -4.25
C VAL A 64 9.38 14.68 -4.97
N ALA A 65 10.65 14.81 -4.61
CA ALA A 65 11.72 13.97 -5.14
C ALA A 65 11.52 12.50 -4.79
N THR A 66 11.14 12.17 -3.55
CA THR A 66 10.83 10.78 -3.16
C THR A 66 9.70 10.19 -4.00
N ARG A 67 8.58 10.90 -4.16
CA ARG A 67 7.44 10.42 -4.95
C ARG A 67 7.74 10.31 -6.44
N ALA A 68 8.55 11.21 -6.99
CA ALA A 68 8.98 11.12 -8.38
C ALA A 68 9.84 9.87 -8.62
N LEU A 69 10.82 9.61 -7.74
CA LEU A 69 11.64 8.40 -7.81
C LEU A 69 10.82 7.12 -7.58
N ARG A 70 9.74 7.16 -6.77
CA ARG A 70 8.81 6.03 -6.64
C ARG A 70 8.12 5.71 -7.97
N ARG A 71 7.60 6.73 -8.68
CA ARG A 71 6.97 6.53 -10.00
C ARG A 71 7.95 5.95 -11.01
N ASP A 72 9.16 6.49 -11.04
CA ASP A 72 10.23 6.00 -11.92
C ASP A 72 10.66 4.56 -11.57
N ALA A 73 10.79 4.21 -10.29
CA ALA A 73 11.11 2.86 -9.84
C ALA A 73 10.03 1.84 -10.26
N VAL A 74 8.74 2.22 -10.23
CA VAL A 74 7.65 1.39 -10.77
C VAL A 74 7.83 1.13 -12.27
N GLN A 75 8.12 2.18 -13.05
CA GLN A 75 8.29 2.06 -14.50
C GLN A 75 9.46 1.13 -14.87
N ARG A 76 10.53 1.14 -14.08
CA ARG A 76 11.69 0.25 -14.26
C ARG A 76 11.53 -1.15 -13.67
N GLY A 77 10.50 -1.37 -12.86
CA GLY A 77 10.38 -2.59 -12.06
C GLY A 77 11.46 -2.72 -10.98
N ALA A 78 12.01 -1.61 -10.49
CA ALA A 78 12.99 -1.57 -9.41
C ALA A 78 12.31 -1.69 -8.04
N TRP A 79 11.78 -2.87 -7.72
CA TRP A 79 10.91 -3.09 -6.56
C TRP A 79 11.61 -2.88 -5.20
N GLU A 80 12.89 -3.22 -5.08
CA GLU A 80 13.65 -2.97 -3.85
C GLU A 80 13.88 -1.48 -3.60
N GLU A 81 14.23 -0.73 -4.65
CA GLU A 81 14.35 0.73 -4.57
C GLU A 81 12.99 1.38 -4.24
N LEU A 82 11.91 0.87 -4.82
CA LEU A 82 10.57 1.34 -4.49
C LEU A 82 10.23 1.11 -3.01
N ALA A 83 10.60 -0.03 -2.44
CA ALA A 83 10.38 -0.34 -1.02
C ALA A 83 11.16 0.61 -0.10
N THR A 84 12.43 0.89 -0.42
CA THR A 84 13.24 1.84 0.37
C THR A 84 12.68 3.25 0.31
N LEU A 85 12.18 3.68 -0.87
CA LEU A 85 11.55 4.99 -1.04
C LEU A 85 10.22 5.12 -0.29
N PHE A 86 9.37 4.09 -0.30
CA PHE A 86 8.14 4.06 0.50
C PHE A 86 8.45 4.17 2.00
N GLU A 87 9.43 3.39 2.48
CA GLU A 87 9.83 3.41 3.88
C GLU A 87 10.43 4.76 4.30
N ALA A 88 11.23 5.37 3.42
CA ALA A 88 11.76 6.72 3.63
C ALA A 88 10.62 7.75 3.72
N GLU A 89 9.68 7.74 2.77
CA GLU A 89 8.52 8.65 2.76
C GLU A 89 7.68 8.51 4.04
N ALA A 90 7.39 7.28 4.47
CA ALA A 90 6.55 7.04 5.64
C ALA A 90 7.20 7.51 6.96
N LYS A 91 8.53 7.69 6.98
CA LYS A 91 9.29 8.24 8.12
C LYS A 91 9.38 9.77 8.12
N LEU A 92 8.93 10.44 7.06
CA LEU A 92 8.91 11.90 6.98
C LEU A 92 7.84 12.52 7.92
N PRO A 93 7.92 13.83 8.20
CA PRO A 93 6.89 14.56 8.95
C PRO A 93 5.62 14.77 8.11
N LEU A 94 4.92 13.68 7.81
CA LEU A 94 3.66 13.65 7.06
C LEU A 94 2.43 13.64 7.97
N GLY A 95 1.28 14.02 7.41
CA GLY A 95 -0.03 13.78 8.00
C GLY A 95 -0.32 12.28 8.16
N ALA A 96 -1.28 11.96 9.04
CA ALA A 96 -1.64 10.58 9.36
C ALA A 96 -2.07 9.79 8.11
N TRP A 97 -2.86 10.42 7.25
CA TRP A 97 -3.36 9.80 6.02
C TRP A 97 -2.23 9.51 5.02
N GLU A 98 -1.33 10.47 4.75
CA GLU A 98 -0.22 10.25 3.83
C GLU A 98 0.78 9.22 4.36
N ARG A 99 1.04 9.24 5.68
CA ARG A 99 1.88 8.24 6.35
C ARG A 99 1.29 6.83 6.21
N ALA A 100 -0.01 6.69 6.48
CA ALA A 100 -0.72 5.43 6.31
C ALA A 100 -0.64 4.96 4.85
N HIS A 101 -0.89 5.85 3.89
CA HIS A 101 -0.80 5.51 2.46
C HIS A 101 0.59 5.00 2.05
N ALA A 102 1.67 5.63 2.53
CA ALA A 102 3.04 5.18 2.26
C ALA A 102 3.32 3.79 2.87
N TRP A 103 2.91 3.55 4.12
CA TRP A 103 3.06 2.23 4.75
C TRP A 103 2.19 1.15 4.09
N THR A 104 0.97 1.47 3.68
CA THR A 104 0.09 0.55 2.94
C THR A 104 0.71 0.15 1.60
N GLY A 105 1.25 1.11 0.84
CA GLY A 105 1.93 0.81 -0.42
C GLY A 105 3.19 -0.05 -0.23
N LEU A 106 3.94 0.15 0.86
CA LEU A 106 5.06 -0.72 1.21
C LEU A 106 4.59 -2.15 1.53
N ALA A 107 3.52 -2.29 2.31
CA ALA A 107 2.96 -3.58 2.68
C ALA A 107 2.50 -4.38 1.45
N GLU A 108 1.77 -3.72 0.54
CA GLU A 108 1.32 -4.31 -0.72
C GLU A 108 2.51 -4.75 -1.59
N LEU A 109 3.52 -3.90 -1.73
CA LEU A 109 4.72 -4.22 -2.50
C LEU A 109 5.47 -5.42 -1.94
N ARG A 110 5.66 -5.45 -0.61
CA ARG A 110 6.36 -6.54 0.09
C ARG A 110 5.60 -7.87 -0.04
N LEU A 111 4.29 -7.86 0.13
CA LEU A 111 3.46 -9.05 0.01
C LEU A 111 3.35 -9.56 -1.44
N GLY A 112 3.22 -8.63 -2.39
CA GLY A 112 2.97 -8.90 -3.79
C GLY A 112 4.21 -9.20 -4.60
N ARG A 113 5.16 -8.26 -4.68
CA ARG A 113 6.33 -8.34 -5.58
C ARG A 113 7.55 -8.94 -4.90
N LEU A 114 7.85 -8.52 -3.67
CA LEU A 114 9.08 -8.94 -2.97
C LEU A 114 8.92 -10.25 -2.22
N LYS A 115 7.67 -10.69 -2.00
CA LYS A 115 7.32 -11.89 -1.21
C LYS A 115 7.87 -11.87 0.22
N ASP A 116 8.17 -10.67 0.74
CA ASP A 116 8.56 -10.44 2.13
C ASP A 116 7.31 -10.32 3.01
N VAL A 117 6.77 -11.47 3.41
CA VAL A 117 5.52 -11.54 4.18
C VAL A 117 5.69 -10.90 5.57
N ALA A 118 6.84 -11.09 6.22
CA ALA A 118 7.10 -10.53 7.54
C ALA A 118 7.23 -9.00 7.49
N GLY A 119 7.95 -8.45 6.50
CA GLY A 119 8.04 -7.01 6.32
C GLY A 119 6.72 -6.39 5.85
N ALA A 120 5.86 -7.14 5.15
CA ALA A 120 4.51 -6.70 4.81
C ALA A 120 3.61 -6.58 6.05
N GLU A 121 3.66 -7.56 6.96
CA GLU A 121 2.95 -7.52 8.24
C GLU A 121 3.36 -6.28 9.06
N ALA A 122 4.67 -6.06 9.19
CA ALA A 122 5.20 -4.90 9.92
C ALA A 122 4.73 -3.56 9.31
N ALA A 123 4.78 -3.43 7.99
CA ALA A 123 4.34 -2.22 7.30
C ALA A 123 2.81 -2.00 7.41
N ALA A 124 2.01 -3.06 7.29
CA ALA A 124 0.55 -2.97 7.42
C ALA A 124 0.12 -2.57 8.85
N ARG A 125 0.82 -3.08 9.87
CA ARG A 125 0.61 -2.65 11.26
C ARG A 125 0.91 -1.15 11.43
N LEU A 126 2.03 -0.66 10.92
CA LEU A 126 2.37 0.76 10.97
C LEU A 126 1.36 1.64 10.20
N ALA A 127 0.78 1.13 9.12
CA ALA A 127 -0.29 1.81 8.41
C ALA A 127 -1.55 1.95 9.26
N LEU A 128 -1.94 0.90 10.00
CA LEU A 128 -3.09 0.95 10.92
C LEU A 128 -2.82 1.80 12.17
N GLU A 129 -1.58 1.85 12.66
CA GLU A 129 -1.22 2.77 13.74
C GLU A 129 -1.40 4.24 13.32
N ALA A 130 -1.08 4.54 12.06
CA ALA A 130 -1.29 5.88 11.50
C ALA A 130 -2.78 6.15 11.18
N GLN A 131 -3.50 5.15 10.67
CA GLN A 131 -4.92 5.24 10.34
C GLN A 131 -5.67 3.95 10.74
N PRO A 132 -6.24 3.90 11.96
CA PRO A 132 -6.90 2.68 12.47
C PRO A 132 -8.08 2.21 11.63
N ALA A 133 -8.74 3.14 10.92
CA ALA A 133 -9.88 2.86 10.06
C ALA A 133 -9.52 2.46 8.62
N SER A 134 -8.24 2.21 8.32
CA SER A 134 -7.80 1.81 6.98
C SER A 134 -8.12 0.34 6.72
N VAL A 135 -9.23 0.09 6.03
CA VAL A 135 -9.62 -1.29 5.67
C VAL A 135 -8.55 -1.96 4.80
N THR A 136 -7.98 -1.25 3.83
CA THR A 136 -6.91 -1.81 2.97
C THR A 136 -5.71 -2.26 3.79
N ALA A 137 -5.29 -1.49 4.79
CA ALA A 137 -4.19 -1.90 5.66
C ALA A 137 -4.56 -3.10 6.54
N ALA A 138 -5.79 -3.16 7.05
CA ALA A 138 -6.28 -4.31 7.81
C ALA A 138 -6.31 -5.60 6.97
N LEU A 139 -6.74 -5.52 5.71
CA LEU A 139 -6.73 -6.64 4.77
C LEU A 139 -5.31 -7.14 4.47
N LEU A 140 -4.37 -6.23 4.22
CA LEU A 140 -2.96 -6.58 4.00
C LEU A 140 -2.35 -7.22 5.26
N LEU A 141 -2.70 -6.71 6.44
CA LEU A 141 -2.25 -7.28 7.72
C LEU A 141 -2.81 -8.69 7.92
N ALA A 142 -4.10 -8.89 7.64
CA ALA A 142 -4.77 -10.18 7.77
C ALA A 142 -4.14 -11.24 6.85
N GLU A 143 -3.94 -10.90 5.58
CA GLU A 143 -3.31 -11.79 4.60
C GLU A 143 -1.85 -12.10 4.97
N ALA A 144 -1.07 -11.10 5.40
CA ALA A 144 0.31 -11.31 5.83
C ALA A 144 0.38 -12.25 7.06
N ARG A 145 -0.48 -12.03 8.07
CA ARG A 145 -0.58 -12.89 9.25
C ARG A 145 -1.01 -14.31 8.93
N TRP A 146 -1.98 -14.47 8.03
CA TRP A 146 -2.41 -15.78 7.55
C TRP A 146 -1.25 -16.54 6.90
N ARG A 147 -0.49 -15.92 6.00
CA ARG A 147 0.69 -16.53 5.37
C ARG A 147 1.83 -16.84 6.33
N LEU A 148 1.92 -16.13 7.45
CA LEU A 148 2.87 -16.41 8.54
C LEU A 148 2.37 -17.53 9.48
N GLY A 149 1.18 -18.08 9.28
CA GLY A 149 0.58 -19.08 10.17
C GLY A 149 0.00 -18.49 11.46
N LYS A 150 -0.10 -17.16 11.57
CA LYS A 150 -0.68 -16.44 12.71
C LYS A 150 -2.20 -16.36 12.56
N THR A 151 -2.88 -17.51 12.50
CA THR A 151 -4.31 -17.59 12.13
C THR A 151 -5.22 -16.75 13.03
N ALA A 152 -5.06 -16.82 14.35
CA ALA A 152 -5.90 -16.07 15.28
C ALA A 152 -5.80 -14.55 15.04
N GLU A 153 -4.57 -14.04 14.89
CA GLU A 153 -4.32 -12.63 14.62
C GLU A 153 -4.79 -12.19 13.22
N ALA A 154 -4.85 -13.11 12.25
CA ALA A 154 -5.40 -12.86 10.92
C ALA A 154 -6.92 -12.69 10.98
N VAL A 155 -7.61 -13.57 11.70
CA VAL A 155 -9.06 -13.48 11.96
C VAL A 155 -9.41 -12.16 12.65
N GLU A 156 -8.64 -11.77 13.67
CA GLU A 156 -8.83 -10.48 14.35
C GLU A 156 -8.69 -9.29 13.40
N ALA A 157 -7.73 -9.33 12.47
CA ALA A 157 -7.55 -8.28 11.49
C ALA A 157 -8.71 -8.21 10.47
N PHE A 158 -9.25 -9.34 10.03
CA PHE A 158 -10.47 -9.37 9.20
C PHE A 158 -11.70 -8.84 9.95
N ALA A 159 -11.88 -9.23 11.21
CA ALA A 159 -12.97 -8.73 12.05
C ALA A 159 -12.87 -7.21 12.23
N GLY A 160 -11.68 -6.68 12.52
CA GLY A 160 -11.45 -5.24 12.62
C GLY A 160 -11.74 -4.49 11.31
N ALA A 161 -11.34 -5.05 10.17
CA ALA A 161 -11.66 -4.49 8.85
C ALA A 161 -13.19 -4.43 8.62
N ARG A 162 -13.88 -5.50 8.99
CA ARG A 162 -15.33 -5.67 8.86
C ARG A 162 -16.12 -4.74 9.78
N ASP A 163 -15.58 -4.39 10.95
CA ASP A 163 -16.27 -3.51 11.90
C ASP A 163 -16.16 -2.02 11.55
N VAL A 164 -15.17 -1.64 10.75
CA VAL A 164 -14.95 -0.24 10.33
C VAL A 164 -15.49 0.07 8.93
N TRP A 165 -15.81 -0.95 8.13
CA TRP A 165 -16.42 -0.75 6.81
C TRP A 165 -17.94 -0.56 6.96
N ASP A 166 -18.47 0.58 6.52
CA ASP A 166 -19.90 0.92 6.68
C ASP A 166 -20.86 0.17 5.72
N ASP A 167 -20.37 -0.26 4.56
CA ASP A 167 -21.12 -1.00 3.53
C ASP A 167 -21.43 -2.46 3.93
N PRO A 168 -22.70 -2.84 4.11
CA PRO A 168 -23.10 -4.20 4.54
C PRO A 168 -22.58 -5.31 3.63
N ASP A 169 -22.61 -5.10 2.31
CA ASP A 169 -22.18 -6.11 1.33
C ASP A 169 -20.67 -6.36 1.46
N ALA A 170 -19.87 -5.29 1.58
CA ALA A 170 -18.44 -5.41 1.88
C ALA A 170 -18.19 -6.11 3.23
N ARG A 171 -18.98 -5.85 4.27
CA ARG A 171 -18.85 -6.54 5.57
C ARG A 171 -19.14 -8.03 5.45
N ALA A 172 -20.15 -8.42 4.68
CA ALA A 172 -20.47 -9.82 4.41
C ALA A 172 -19.34 -10.50 3.61
N ALA A 173 -18.79 -9.83 2.59
CA ALA A 173 -17.64 -10.33 1.84
C ALA A 173 -16.38 -10.51 2.72
N LEU A 174 -16.11 -9.59 3.64
CA LEU A 174 -15.02 -9.73 4.60
C LEU A 174 -15.25 -10.88 5.59
N ALA A 175 -16.49 -11.08 6.05
CA ALA A 175 -16.85 -12.23 6.89
C ALA A 175 -16.63 -13.55 6.15
N VAL A 176 -16.90 -13.61 4.85
CA VAL A 176 -16.59 -14.80 4.03
C VAL A 176 -15.09 -15.11 4.03
N GLU A 177 -14.23 -14.10 3.88
CA GLU A 177 -12.77 -14.31 3.94
C GLU A 177 -12.28 -14.71 5.34
N GLU A 178 -12.82 -14.08 6.39
CA GLU A 178 -12.58 -14.46 7.78
C GLU A 178 -12.94 -15.94 8.04
N ALA A 179 -14.12 -16.36 7.58
CA ALA A 179 -14.59 -17.74 7.70
C ALA A 179 -13.75 -18.73 6.90
N ARG A 180 -13.29 -18.35 5.69
CA ARG A 180 -12.37 -19.17 4.88
C ARG A 180 -11.03 -19.40 5.59
N VAL A 181 -10.51 -18.39 6.30
CA VAL A 181 -9.30 -18.54 7.10
C VAL A 181 -9.51 -19.51 8.26
N LYS A 182 -10.63 -19.39 8.99
CA LYS A 182 -11.01 -20.33 10.04
C LYS A 182 -11.17 -21.76 9.53
N GLU A 183 -11.87 -21.93 8.40
CA GLU A 183 -12.08 -23.23 7.76
C GLU A 183 -10.75 -23.90 7.38
N ARG A 184 -9.85 -23.17 6.73
CA ARG A 184 -8.52 -23.69 6.35
C ARG A 184 -7.64 -24.02 7.56
N ALA A 185 -7.90 -23.39 8.70
CA ALA A 185 -7.24 -23.70 9.96
C ALA A 185 -7.88 -24.87 10.73
N GLY A 186 -8.99 -25.43 10.22
CA GLY A 186 -9.71 -26.54 10.85
C GLY A 186 -10.76 -26.11 11.88
N ASP A 187 -10.99 -24.81 12.07
CA ASP A 187 -12.08 -24.28 12.91
C ASP A 187 -13.39 -24.26 12.11
N GLU A 188 -13.92 -25.45 11.80
CA GLU A 188 -15.15 -25.60 11.00
C GLU A 188 -16.38 -25.00 11.72
N ALA A 189 -16.44 -25.12 13.05
CA ALA A 189 -17.54 -24.59 13.84
C ALA A 189 -17.55 -23.05 13.79
N GLY A 190 -16.40 -22.42 14.08
CA GLY A 190 -16.28 -20.96 14.00
C GLY A 190 -16.45 -20.44 12.58
N ALA A 191 -15.93 -21.14 11.57
CA ALA A 191 -16.16 -20.78 10.17
C ALA A 191 -17.65 -20.78 9.82
N ARG A 192 -18.40 -21.80 10.27
CA ARG A 192 -19.85 -21.90 10.03
C ARG A 192 -20.63 -20.76 10.68
N GLU A 193 -20.26 -20.36 11.90
CA GLU A 193 -20.88 -19.23 12.59
C GLU A 193 -20.69 -17.93 11.80
N ILE A 194 -19.47 -17.65 11.33
CA ILE A 194 -19.18 -16.45 10.55
C ILE A 194 -19.87 -16.48 9.18
N PHE A 195 -19.94 -17.63 8.51
CA PHE A 195 -20.72 -17.74 7.27
C PHE A 195 -22.23 -17.55 7.51
N ALA A 196 -22.77 -17.98 8.66
CA ALA A 196 -24.17 -17.71 9.01
C ALA A 196 -24.41 -16.22 9.20
N TRP A 197 -23.53 -15.54 9.92
CA TRP A 197 -23.58 -14.09 10.08
C TRP A 197 -23.50 -13.35 8.73
N ALA A 198 -22.61 -13.78 7.82
CA ALA A 198 -22.50 -13.17 6.49
C ALA A 198 -23.82 -13.24 5.71
N ASN A 199 -24.54 -14.37 5.77
CA ASN A 199 -25.86 -14.52 5.15
C ASN A 199 -26.98 -13.71 5.84
N GLU A 200 -26.85 -13.41 7.14
CA GLU A 200 -27.79 -12.54 7.84
C GLU A 200 -27.62 -11.08 7.41
N VAL A 201 -26.38 -10.66 7.14
CA VAL A 201 -26.05 -9.32 6.65
C VAL A 201 -26.40 -9.16 5.18
N ASP A 202 -25.98 -10.12 4.36
CA ASP A 202 -26.28 -10.18 2.92
C ASP A 202 -26.83 -11.58 2.57
N PRO A 203 -28.16 -11.73 2.46
CA PRO A 203 -28.79 -12.98 2.05
C PRO A 203 -28.39 -13.48 0.65
N GLU A 204 -27.86 -12.60 -0.21
CA GLU A 204 -27.42 -12.92 -1.57
C GLU A 204 -25.96 -13.40 -1.65
N ALA A 205 -25.23 -13.39 -0.53
CA ALA A 205 -23.85 -13.86 -0.42
C ALA A 205 -23.71 -15.39 -0.64
N LEU A 206 -23.77 -15.84 -1.90
CA LEU A 206 -23.70 -17.26 -2.28
C LEU A 206 -22.48 -17.99 -1.71
N ASP A 207 -21.34 -17.31 -1.64
CA ASP A 207 -20.11 -17.86 -1.09
C ASP A 207 -20.24 -18.25 0.39
N ALA A 208 -21.03 -17.49 1.16
CA ALA A 208 -21.32 -17.81 2.55
C ALA A 208 -22.25 -19.02 2.68
N TRP A 209 -23.28 -19.13 1.84
CA TRP A 209 -24.11 -20.35 1.75
C TRP A 209 -23.29 -21.61 1.43
N PHE A 210 -22.42 -21.54 0.41
CA PHE A 210 -21.52 -22.65 0.07
C PHE A 210 -20.54 -22.96 1.21
N GLY A 211 -20.03 -21.93 1.89
CA GLY A 211 -19.20 -22.07 3.09
C GLY A 211 -19.89 -22.84 4.21
N ARG A 212 -21.15 -22.50 4.53
CA ARG A 212 -21.95 -23.23 5.54
C ARG A 212 -22.20 -24.68 5.16
N ALA A 213 -22.50 -24.93 3.89
CA ALA A 213 -22.75 -26.29 3.40
C ALA A 213 -21.50 -27.18 3.48
N ARG A 214 -20.31 -26.64 3.18
CA ARG A 214 -19.04 -27.37 3.28
C ARG A 214 -18.59 -27.59 4.72
N THR A 215 -18.74 -26.58 5.56
CA THR A 215 -18.40 -26.68 6.98
C THR A 215 -19.44 -27.48 7.76
N GLY A 216 -20.68 -27.59 7.28
CA GLY A 216 -21.74 -28.46 7.82
C GLY A 216 -21.43 -29.94 7.66
N SER A 217 -21.52 -30.69 8.75
CA SER A 217 -21.38 -32.15 8.71
C SER A 217 -22.47 -32.78 7.84
N ARG A 218 -22.15 -33.89 7.15
CA ARG A 218 -23.14 -34.79 6.52
C ARG A 218 -24.24 -35.28 7.49
N ALA A 219 -24.05 -35.11 8.79
CA ALA A 219 -25.02 -35.45 9.84
C ALA A 219 -26.24 -34.52 9.92
N ASP A 220 -26.17 -33.30 9.37
CA ASP A 220 -27.29 -32.35 9.38
C ASP A 220 -28.22 -32.50 8.15
N ALA A 221 -27.90 -33.42 7.23
CA ALA A 221 -28.62 -33.63 5.97
C ALA A 221 -29.78 -34.65 6.05
N ASP A 222 -30.21 -35.06 7.25
CA ASP A 222 -31.36 -35.96 7.41
C ASP A 222 -32.35 -35.47 8.48
N PRO A 223 -33.32 -34.60 8.11
CA PRO A 223 -34.58 -34.55 8.80
C PRO A 223 -35.47 -35.67 8.23
N ARG A 224 -35.67 -36.72 9.04
CA ARG A 224 -36.62 -37.82 8.82
C ARG A 224 -37.96 -37.38 8.22
#